data_AF-A0AAZ3SIR8-F1
#
_entry.id   AF-A0AAZ3SIR8-F1
#
_cell.length_a   1.000
_cell.length_b   1.000
_cell.length_c   1.000
_cell.angle_alpha   90.00
_cell.angle_beta   90.00
_cell.angle_gamma   90.00
#
_symmetry.space_group_name_H-M   'P 1'
#
loop_
_entity.id
_entity.type
_entity.pdbx_description
1 polymer ?
#
loop_
_entity_poly.entity_id
_entity_poly.type
_entity_poly.pdbx_seq_one_letter_code
_entity_poly.pdbx_strand_id
1 'polypeptide(L)'
;LLSHSLRAHPSSSSSPSSSPLPFSPSSSVEVCEGRLVTQRGYSPEDIGAVAELRATLERHGAFGLDRRDLVTSHTHLADPRDGRTRGLQRYIQDLLEEELVLEVGGSSVRLVLLSHAEPWLLTSTEKQRDRPHQAQRGASAFGDRKHHNPSSAREEWWPPESRNHVVREAEEKR
;
A
#
# COMPACT_ATOMS: atom_id res chain seq x y z
N LEU A 1 -68.87 -12.17 32.96
CA LEU A 1 -68.21 -12.63 31.72
C LEU A 1 -67.52 -11.38 31.15
N LEU A 2 -66.21 -11.22 31.03
CA LEU A 2 -65.10 -12.15 30.86
C LEU A 2 -63.86 -11.70 31.64
N SER A 3 -63.00 -12.68 31.84
CA SER A 3 -61.71 -12.78 32.48
C SER A 3 -60.54 -12.15 31.70
N HIS A 4 -59.46 -11.76 32.40
CA HIS A 4 -58.12 -12.39 32.36
C HIS A 4 -56.97 -11.43 32.76
N SER A 5 -56.15 -11.92 33.69
CA SER A 5 -54.80 -11.46 34.04
C SER A 5 -53.83 -11.42 32.86
N LEU A 6 -52.68 -10.76 33.04
CA LEU A 6 -51.28 -11.20 32.75
C LEU A 6 -50.37 -9.95 32.88
N ARG A 7 -49.54 -9.83 33.93
CA ARG A 7 -48.18 -10.39 34.16
C ARG A 7 -47.08 -9.83 33.22
N ALA A 8 -46.18 -9.10 33.88
CA ALA A 8 -44.73 -9.01 33.78
C ALA A 8 -44.02 -8.78 32.42
N HIS A 9 -43.20 -7.74 32.47
CA HIS A 9 -42.02 -7.45 31.65
C HIS A 9 -41.09 -8.67 31.49
N PRO A 10 -40.35 -8.73 30.38
CA PRO A 10 -38.91 -8.85 30.56
C PRO A 10 -38.09 -7.90 29.67
N SER A 11 -37.07 -7.38 30.32
CA SER A 11 -35.84 -6.74 29.86
C SER A 11 -35.42 -7.06 28.43
N SER A 12 -35.41 -6.04 27.56
CA SER A 12 -34.54 -6.05 26.38
C SER A 12 -33.14 -5.65 26.80
N SER A 13 -32.33 -6.65 27.12
CA SER A 13 -30.87 -6.53 27.15
C SER A 13 -30.41 -6.20 25.73
N SER A 14 -30.15 -4.92 25.48
CA SER A 14 -29.48 -4.48 24.25
C SER A 14 -27.99 -4.64 24.47
N SER A 15 -27.43 -5.79 24.08
CA SER A 15 -25.99 -5.92 23.92
C SER A 15 -25.54 -4.95 22.82
N PRO A 16 -24.54 -4.09 23.06
CA PRO A 16 -23.97 -3.31 21.96
C PRO A 16 -23.27 -4.29 21.02
N SER A 17 -23.86 -4.50 19.86
CA SER A 17 -23.17 -5.08 18.71
C SER A 17 -21.95 -4.20 18.44
N SER A 18 -20.77 -4.66 18.83
CA SER A 18 -19.50 -4.09 18.36
C SER A 18 -19.41 -4.35 16.88
N SER A 19 -20.09 -3.52 16.10
CA SER A 19 -19.88 -3.40 14.67
C SER A 19 -18.51 -2.77 14.50
N PRO A 20 -17.59 -3.36 13.73
CA PRO A 20 -16.36 -2.68 13.37
C PRO A 20 -16.76 -1.40 12.64
N LEU A 21 -16.29 -0.26 13.14
CA LEU A 21 -16.54 1.02 12.50
C LEU A 21 -16.09 0.91 11.04
N PRO A 22 -16.90 1.36 10.06
CA PRO A 22 -16.39 1.54 8.72
C PRO A 22 -15.23 2.52 8.82
N PHE A 23 -14.08 2.19 8.24
CA PHE A 23 -13.03 3.17 7.94
C PHE A 23 -13.73 4.33 7.25
N SER A 24 -13.93 5.46 7.94
CA SER A 24 -14.53 6.65 7.34
C SER A 24 -13.51 7.21 6.36
N PRO A 25 -13.63 6.96 5.04
CA PRO A 25 -12.62 7.40 4.10
C PRO A 25 -12.70 8.93 3.87
N SER A 26 -13.82 9.54 4.27
CA SER A 26 -14.08 10.98 4.14
C SER A 26 -13.09 11.82 4.94
N SER A 27 -12.65 11.35 6.12
CA SER A 27 -11.72 12.15 6.94
C SER A 27 -10.29 12.11 6.41
N SER A 28 -9.89 11.04 5.70
CA SER A 28 -8.51 10.91 5.21
C SER A 28 -8.28 11.79 3.97
N VAL A 29 -9.24 11.78 3.04
CA VAL A 29 -9.15 12.54 1.79
C VAL A 29 -9.09 14.04 2.04
N GLU A 30 -9.99 14.57 2.87
CA GLU A 30 -10.02 16.01 3.18
C GLU A 30 -8.74 16.47 3.90
N VAL A 31 -8.16 15.61 4.73
CA VAL A 31 -6.87 15.87 5.39
C VAL A 31 -5.74 15.91 4.36
N CYS A 32 -5.67 14.94 3.44
CA CYS A 32 -4.65 14.94 2.40
C CYS A 32 -4.79 16.12 1.41
N GLU A 33 -6.00 16.51 1.02
CA GLU A 33 -6.20 17.71 0.19
C GLU A 33 -5.84 19.00 0.95
N GLY A 34 -6.16 19.07 2.24
CA GLY A 34 -5.71 20.15 3.11
C GLY A 34 -4.18 20.28 3.14
N ARG A 35 -3.45 19.16 3.09
CA ARG A 35 -1.98 19.16 3.00
C ARG A 35 -1.45 19.64 1.66
N LEU A 36 -2.12 19.32 0.54
CA LEU A 36 -1.77 19.88 -0.77
C LEU A 36 -1.82 21.41 -0.76
N VAL A 37 -2.86 22.00 -0.16
CA VAL A 37 -2.98 23.45 -0.05
C VAL A 37 -1.97 24.02 0.95
N THR A 38 -1.94 23.51 2.18
CA THR A 38 -1.19 24.14 3.28
C THR A 38 0.32 23.87 3.24
N GLN A 39 0.75 22.68 2.83
CA GLN A 39 2.17 22.28 2.85
C GLN A 39 2.83 22.45 1.48
N ARG A 40 2.08 22.24 0.40
CA ARG A 40 2.60 22.35 -0.96
C ARG A 40 2.21 23.67 -1.63
N GLY A 41 1.23 24.42 -1.15
CA GLY A 41 0.83 25.69 -1.77
C GLY A 41 0.11 25.46 -3.11
N TYR A 42 -0.84 24.53 -3.12
CA TYR A 42 -1.72 24.34 -4.28
C TYR A 42 -2.65 25.54 -4.44
N SER A 43 -2.75 26.05 -5.67
CA SER A 43 -3.78 27.02 -6.07
C SER A 43 -5.16 26.35 -6.19
N PRO A 44 -6.26 27.12 -6.15
CA PRO A 44 -7.59 26.58 -6.43
C PRO A 44 -7.68 25.83 -7.77
N GLU A 45 -6.95 26.29 -8.78
CA GLU A 45 -6.87 25.68 -10.10
C GLU A 45 -6.13 24.34 -10.06
N ASP A 46 -5.06 24.24 -9.25
CA ASP A 46 -4.37 22.97 -9.02
C ASP A 46 -5.28 21.96 -8.30
N ILE A 47 -6.11 22.41 -7.35
CA ILE A 47 -7.09 21.56 -6.66
C ILE A 47 -8.15 21.06 -7.64
N GLY A 48 -8.63 21.91 -8.55
CA GLY A 48 -9.52 21.49 -9.63
C GLY A 48 -8.92 20.39 -10.51
N ALA A 49 -7.64 20.54 -10.89
CA ALA A 49 -6.93 19.53 -11.68
C ALA A 49 -6.75 18.20 -10.92
N VAL A 50 -6.44 18.25 -9.62
CA VAL A 50 -6.37 17.04 -8.79
C VAL A 50 -7.73 16.37 -8.66
N ALA A 51 -8.80 17.13 -8.45
CA ALA A 51 -10.16 16.60 -8.37
C ALA A 51 -10.56 15.89 -9.68
N GLU A 52 -10.18 16.44 -10.84
CA GLU A 52 -10.37 15.81 -12.15
C GLU A 52 -9.65 14.45 -12.24
N LEU A 53 -8.37 14.41 -11.88
CA LEU A 53 -7.58 13.17 -11.88
C LEU A 53 -8.19 12.11 -10.96
N ARG A 54 -8.58 12.52 -9.74
CA ARG A 54 -9.23 11.62 -8.78
C ARG A 54 -10.55 11.10 -9.30
N ALA A 55 -11.40 11.96 -9.88
CA ALA A 55 -12.66 11.53 -10.48
C ALA A 55 -12.46 10.54 -11.63
N THR A 56 -11.37 10.68 -12.40
CA THR A 56 -11.00 9.65 -13.38
C THR A 56 -10.66 8.33 -12.71
N LEU A 57 -9.75 8.32 -11.72
CA LEU A 57 -9.35 7.09 -11.05
C LEU A 57 -10.53 6.42 -10.32
N GLU A 58 -11.43 7.20 -9.73
CA GLU A 58 -12.67 6.74 -9.09
C GLU A 58 -13.53 5.92 -10.07
N ARG A 59 -13.65 6.36 -11.33
CA ARG A 59 -14.39 5.61 -12.38
C ARG A 59 -13.77 4.24 -12.69
N HIS A 60 -12.48 4.05 -12.44
CA HIS A 60 -11.79 2.76 -12.64
C HIS A 60 -11.75 1.89 -11.37
N GLY A 61 -12.12 2.45 -10.21
CA GLY A 61 -12.21 1.76 -8.94
C GLY A 61 -10.96 0.96 -8.59
N ALA A 62 -11.15 -0.23 -8.04
CA ALA A 62 -10.06 -1.11 -7.63
C ALA A 62 -9.20 -1.63 -8.80
N PHE A 63 -9.68 -1.60 -10.06
CA PHE A 63 -8.82 -2.02 -11.18
C PHE A 63 -7.74 -0.97 -11.50
N GLY A 64 -8.02 0.30 -11.20
CA GLY A 64 -7.14 1.42 -11.49
C GLY A 64 -6.99 1.71 -12.98
N LEU A 65 -6.20 2.74 -13.26
CA LEU A 65 -5.88 3.17 -14.61
C LEU A 65 -4.37 3.07 -14.85
N ASP A 66 -3.97 2.63 -16.03
CA ASP A 66 -2.57 2.63 -16.41
C ASP A 66 -1.99 4.05 -16.36
N ARG A 67 -0.79 4.20 -15.80
CA ARG A 67 -0.16 5.52 -15.66
C ARG A 67 0.02 6.22 -17.01
N ARG A 68 0.34 5.50 -18.08
CA ARG A 68 0.49 6.08 -19.43
C ARG A 68 -0.85 6.51 -19.99
N ASP A 69 -1.91 5.73 -19.75
CA ASP A 69 -3.26 6.07 -20.19
C ASP A 69 -3.79 7.30 -19.45
N LEU A 70 -3.50 7.43 -18.15
CA LEU A 70 -3.84 8.64 -17.38
C LEU A 70 -3.11 9.87 -17.95
N VAL A 71 -1.81 9.74 -18.24
CA VAL A 71 -1.01 10.84 -18.82
C VAL A 71 -1.53 11.24 -20.21
N THR A 72 -1.87 10.25 -21.03
CA THR A 72 -2.37 10.46 -22.40
C THR A 72 -3.76 11.08 -22.42
N SER A 73 -4.63 10.72 -21.46
CA SER A 73 -5.98 11.27 -21.37
C SER A 73 -6.04 12.68 -20.77
N HIS A 74 -5.01 13.11 -20.04
CA HIS A 74 -4.97 14.41 -19.36
C HIS A 74 -3.86 15.33 -19.88
N THR A 75 -3.55 15.28 -21.18
CA THR A 75 -2.48 16.09 -21.77
C THR A 75 -2.70 17.60 -21.64
N HIS A 76 -3.94 18.05 -21.44
CA HIS A 76 -4.25 19.47 -21.13
C HIS A 76 -3.65 19.92 -19.79
N LEU A 77 -3.38 18.97 -18.89
CA LEU A 77 -2.73 19.22 -17.61
C LEU A 77 -1.20 19.18 -17.68
N ALA A 78 -0.60 18.88 -18.83
CA ALA A 78 0.84 18.62 -18.96
C ALA A 78 1.70 19.78 -18.41
N ASP A 79 1.35 21.01 -18.77
CA ASP A 79 2.05 22.23 -18.37
C ASP A 79 1.25 23.04 -17.33
N PRO A 80 1.93 23.81 -16.46
CA PRO A 80 1.31 24.80 -15.58
C PRO A 80 0.76 25.96 -16.42
N ARG A 81 -0.55 25.95 -16.67
CA ARG A 81 -1.28 26.97 -17.45
C ARG A 81 -2.60 27.29 -16.76
N ASP A 82 -3.25 28.38 -17.16
CA ASP A 82 -4.60 28.73 -16.70
C ASP A 82 -4.69 28.92 -15.18
N GLY A 83 -3.68 29.55 -14.58
CA GLY A 83 -3.61 29.80 -13.13
C GLY A 83 -3.00 28.65 -12.31
N ARG A 84 -2.80 27.48 -12.92
CA ARG A 84 -2.12 26.34 -12.28
C ARG A 84 -0.64 26.61 -12.06
N THR A 85 -0.12 26.10 -10.95
CA THR A 85 1.30 26.27 -10.55
C THR A 85 2.16 25.06 -10.93
N ARG A 86 1.52 23.95 -11.33
CA ARG A 86 2.17 22.66 -11.59
C ARG A 86 1.63 21.99 -12.85
N GLY A 87 2.40 21.04 -13.36
CA GLY A 87 2.01 20.17 -14.46
C GLY A 87 1.60 18.78 -14.00
N LEU A 88 1.05 17.99 -14.93
CA LEU A 88 0.45 16.68 -14.69
C LEU A 88 1.38 15.70 -13.95
N GLN A 89 2.63 15.60 -14.39
CA GLN A 89 3.59 14.69 -13.75
C GLN A 89 3.80 15.03 -12.27
N ARG A 90 3.78 16.34 -11.94
CA ARG A 90 3.93 16.77 -10.55
C ARG A 90 2.69 16.46 -9.73
N TYR A 91 1.49 16.64 -10.28
CA TYR A 91 0.26 16.23 -9.60
C TYR A 91 0.23 14.73 -9.29
N ILE A 92 0.58 13.89 -10.26
CA ILE A 92 0.64 12.43 -10.04
C ILE A 92 1.64 12.10 -8.93
N GLN A 93 2.84 12.70 -8.97
CA GLN A 93 3.85 12.47 -7.95
C GLN A 93 3.40 12.92 -6.56
N ASP A 94 2.81 14.11 -6.45
CA ASP A 94 2.31 14.64 -5.19
C ASP A 94 1.16 13.77 -4.64
N LEU A 95 0.26 13.28 -5.49
CA LEU A 95 -0.82 12.36 -5.06
C LEU A 95 -0.29 11.02 -4.51
N LEU A 96 0.82 10.52 -5.05
CA LEU A 96 1.50 9.33 -4.52
C LEU A 96 2.19 9.63 -3.18
N GLU A 97 2.87 10.77 -3.07
CA GLU A 97 3.54 11.19 -1.83
C GLU A 97 2.55 11.50 -0.68
N GLU A 98 1.34 11.97 -1.02
CA GLU A 98 0.26 12.22 -0.06
C GLU A 98 -0.59 10.98 0.21
N GLU A 99 -0.21 9.82 -0.34
CA GLU A 99 -0.91 8.54 -0.22
C GLU A 99 -2.40 8.61 -0.63
N LEU A 100 -2.76 9.56 -1.49
CA LEU A 100 -4.11 9.65 -2.07
C LEU A 100 -4.30 8.61 -3.18
N VAL A 101 -3.20 8.26 -3.85
CA VAL A 101 -3.12 7.29 -4.92
C VAL A 101 -1.98 6.33 -4.60
N LEU A 102 -2.12 5.07 -5.01
CA LEU A 102 -1.07 4.05 -4.95
C LEU A 102 -0.72 3.58 -6.36
N GLU A 103 0.57 3.27 -6.55
CA GLU A 103 1.03 2.50 -7.70
C GLU A 103 0.90 1.00 -7.38
N VAL A 104 0.23 0.27 -8.28
CA VAL A 104 -0.01 -1.17 -8.16
C VAL A 104 0.26 -1.87 -9.50
N GLY A 105 0.21 -3.20 -9.49
CA GLY A 105 0.43 -4.03 -10.69
C GLY A 105 1.84 -4.60 -10.77
N GLY A 106 2.06 -5.41 -11.82
CA GLY A 106 3.35 -6.08 -12.07
C GLY A 106 3.94 -5.70 -13.42
N SER A 107 3.31 -6.16 -14.51
CA SER A 107 3.78 -5.89 -15.88
C SER A 107 3.53 -4.45 -16.35
N SER A 108 2.53 -3.78 -15.77
CA SER A 108 2.30 -2.35 -15.96
C SER A 108 1.91 -1.69 -14.65
N VAL A 109 2.30 -0.42 -14.51
CA VAL A 109 2.01 0.41 -13.34
C VAL A 109 0.61 1.01 -13.48
N ARG A 110 -0.25 0.66 -12.53
CA ARG A 110 -1.62 1.15 -12.42
C ARG A 110 -1.72 2.09 -11.23
N LEU A 111 -2.47 3.16 -11.40
CA LEU A 111 -2.79 4.11 -10.35
C LEU A 111 -4.18 3.79 -9.81
N VAL A 112 -4.29 3.62 -8.50
CA VAL A 112 -5.54 3.31 -7.78
C VAL A 112 -5.67 4.28 -6.61
N LEU A 113 -6.88 4.83 -6.39
CA LEU A 113 -7.14 5.64 -5.20
C LEU A 113 -7.03 4.80 -3.94
N LEU A 114 -6.50 5.37 -2.85
CA LEU A 114 -6.36 4.67 -1.58
C LEU A 114 -7.68 4.05 -1.09
N SER A 115 -8.82 4.72 -1.32
CA SER A 115 -10.17 4.23 -0.98
C SER A 115 -10.56 2.93 -1.70
N HIS A 116 -9.96 2.64 -2.85
CA HIS A 116 -10.22 1.47 -3.68
C HIS A 116 -9.06 0.47 -3.67
N ALA A 117 -8.02 0.73 -2.87
CA ALA A 117 -6.80 -0.04 -2.91
C ALA A 117 -6.85 -1.36 -2.12
N GLU A 118 -7.91 -1.62 -1.34
CA GLU A 118 -8.01 -2.79 -0.45
C GLU A 118 -7.59 -4.11 -1.11
N PRO A 119 -8.01 -4.44 -2.35
CA PRO A 119 -7.62 -5.70 -3.00
C PRO A 119 -6.12 -5.83 -3.32
N TRP A 120 -5.38 -4.71 -3.29
CA TRP A 120 -3.94 -4.66 -3.56
C TRP A 120 -3.09 -4.68 -2.31
N LEU A 121 -3.69 -4.47 -1.13
CA LEU A 121 -2.96 -4.41 0.13
C LEU A 121 -2.67 -5.81 0.63
N LEU A 122 -1.41 -6.10 0.90
CA LEU A 122 -1.03 -7.34 1.56
C LEU A 122 -1.44 -7.27 3.03
N THR A 123 -2.38 -8.12 3.44
CA THR A 123 -2.72 -8.28 4.85
C THR A 123 -1.71 -9.24 5.50
N SER A 124 -0.97 -8.75 6.49
CA SER A 124 -0.13 -9.64 7.29
C SER A 124 -1.03 -10.50 8.16
N THR A 125 -1.08 -11.80 7.87
CA THR A 125 -1.73 -12.77 8.77
C THR A 125 -0.75 -13.12 9.90
N GLU A 126 -0.51 -12.17 10.80
CA GLU A 126 0.18 -12.46 12.07
C GLU A 126 -0.75 -13.38 12.87
N LYS A 127 -0.60 -14.69 12.71
CA LYS A 127 -1.37 -15.68 13.47
C LYS A 127 -0.89 -15.57 14.92
N GLN A 128 -1.64 -14.81 15.72
CA GLN A 128 -1.48 -14.65 17.17
C GLN A 128 -1.11 -16.00 17.80
N ARG A 129 0.19 -16.19 18.09
CA ARG A 129 0.70 -17.34 18.85
C ARG A 129 0.37 -17.13 20.32
N ASP A 130 -0.91 -17.07 20.65
CA ASP A 130 -1.35 -17.23 22.03
C ASP A 130 -1.79 -18.66 22.25
N ARG A 131 -0.86 -19.46 22.77
CA ARG A 131 -1.23 -20.44 23.78
C ARG A 131 -0.16 -20.47 24.87
N PRO A 132 -0.46 -20.06 26.11
CA PRO A 132 0.42 -20.31 27.22
C PRO A 132 0.49 -21.83 27.45
N HIS A 133 1.67 -22.41 27.33
CA HIS A 133 1.93 -23.77 27.76
C HIS A 133 1.92 -23.80 29.29
N GLN A 134 0.72 -23.98 29.86
CA GLN A 134 0.57 -24.51 31.21
C GLN A 134 1.08 -25.96 31.21
N ALA A 135 2.37 -26.13 31.44
CA ALA A 135 2.98 -27.42 31.76
C ALA A 135 3.29 -27.43 33.26
N GLN A 136 2.31 -27.84 34.06
CA GLN A 136 2.62 -28.40 35.37
C GLN A 136 3.16 -29.82 35.18
N ARG A 137 4.25 -30.09 35.91
CA ARG A 137 4.71 -31.39 36.43
C ARG A 137 5.79 -32.11 35.60
N GLY A 138 6.95 -32.29 36.24
CA GLY A 138 7.80 -33.46 36.03
C GLY A 138 9.29 -33.18 35.86
N ALA A 139 10.01 -33.12 36.99
CA ALA A 139 11.42 -33.45 37.21
C ALA A 139 12.39 -33.62 36.01
N SER A 140 13.44 -32.79 36.05
CA SER A 140 14.87 -33.08 35.84
C SER A 140 15.24 -34.38 35.09
N ALA A 141 15.87 -34.21 33.93
CA ALA A 141 17.06 -34.98 33.57
C ALA A 141 17.96 -34.13 32.67
N PHE A 142 19.04 -33.63 33.27
CA PHE A 142 20.20 -33.10 32.57
C PHE A 142 20.66 -34.13 31.53
N GLY A 143 20.62 -33.76 30.26
CA GLY A 143 21.10 -34.56 29.14
C GLY A 143 21.73 -33.64 28.11
N ASP A 144 23.01 -33.35 28.33
CA ASP A 144 23.92 -32.65 27.44
C ASP A 144 23.84 -33.23 26.01
N ARG A 145 23.39 -32.43 25.03
CA ARG A 145 23.57 -32.78 23.62
C ARG A 145 23.93 -31.53 22.84
N LYS A 146 25.21 -31.48 22.48
CA LYS A 146 25.86 -30.45 21.67
C LYS A 146 25.06 -30.21 20.38
N HIS A 147 24.62 -28.97 20.15
CA HIS A 147 24.12 -28.56 18.84
C HIS A 147 25.31 -28.37 17.91
N HIS A 148 25.44 -29.26 16.93
CA HIS A 148 26.30 -29.04 15.77
C HIS A 148 25.63 -27.97 14.91
N ASN A 149 26.33 -26.86 14.70
CA ASN A 149 25.97 -25.80 13.76
C ASN A 149 26.75 -26.03 12.46
N PRO A 150 26.13 -26.42 11.33
CA PRO A 150 26.73 -26.23 10.03
C PRO A 150 26.28 -24.87 9.48
N SER A 151 26.92 -23.80 9.96
CA SER A 151 26.90 -22.51 9.27
C SER A 151 27.96 -22.52 8.17
N SER A 152 27.60 -21.97 7.00
CA SER A 152 28.43 -21.64 5.84
C SER A 152 28.74 -22.76 4.83
N ALA A 153 27.83 -22.95 3.88
CA ALA A 153 28.20 -23.25 2.50
C ALA A 153 27.54 -22.17 1.62
N ARG A 154 28.29 -21.10 1.41
CA ARG A 154 27.99 -20.04 0.46
C ARG A 154 28.45 -20.59 -0.90
N GLU A 155 27.55 -21.24 -1.64
CA GLU A 155 27.84 -21.68 -3.00
C GLU A 155 27.88 -20.45 -3.92
N GLU A 156 29.10 -19.99 -4.10
CA GLU A 156 29.55 -18.95 -5.01
C GLU A 156 29.50 -19.50 -6.44
N TRP A 157 28.43 -19.19 -7.16
CA TRP A 157 28.30 -19.50 -8.59
C TRP A 157 29.19 -18.55 -9.41
N TRP A 158 30.34 -19.04 -9.88
CA TRP A 158 31.06 -18.42 -11.00
C TRP A 158 30.82 -19.24 -12.28
N PRO A 159 30.42 -18.63 -13.40
CA PRO A 159 30.43 -19.30 -14.70
C PRO A 159 31.86 -19.38 -15.28
N PRO A 160 32.20 -20.43 -16.05
CA PRO A 160 33.53 -20.60 -16.61
C PRO A 160 33.80 -19.69 -17.81
N GLU A 161 34.98 -19.06 -17.76
CA GLU A 161 35.81 -18.53 -18.85
C GLU A 161 35.23 -17.55 -19.90
N SER A 162 35.66 -16.29 -19.76
CA SER A 162 36.16 -15.52 -20.91
C SER A 162 37.46 -14.83 -20.49
N ARG A 163 38.56 -15.56 -20.67
CA ARG A 163 39.93 -15.03 -20.57
C ARG A 163 40.14 -14.04 -21.73
N ASN A 164 39.98 -12.76 -21.42
CA ASN A 164 40.53 -11.69 -22.25
C ASN A 164 42.06 -11.73 -22.11
N HIS A 165 42.72 -12.09 -23.21
CA HIS A 165 44.14 -11.85 -23.43
C HIS A 165 44.29 -10.33 -23.63
N VAL A 166 44.93 -9.64 -22.69
CA VAL A 166 45.55 -8.34 -22.95
C VAL A 166 47.04 -8.51 -22.73
N VAL A 167 47.79 -8.60 -23.83
CA VAL A 167 49.16 -8.09 -23.84
C VAL A 167 49.29 -7.21 -25.07
N ARG A 168 49.54 -5.93 -24.79
CA ARG A 168 49.96 -4.90 -25.73
C ARG A 168 51.32 -5.31 -26.30
N GLU A 169 51.48 -5.22 -27.62
CA GLU A 169 52.82 -4.95 -28.16
C GLU A 169 52.70 -4.12 -29.45
N ALA A 170 53.72 -3.31 -29.67
CA ALA A 170 53.67 -2.03 -30.34
C ALA A 170 53.59 -2.11 -31.86
N GLU A 171 52.97 -1.07 -32.42
CA GLU A 171 53.11 -0.62 -33.79
C GLU A 171 54.52 -0.02 -33.98
N GLU A 172 55.35 -0.59 -34.86
CA GLU A 172 56.47 0.13 -35.50
C GLU A 172 56.84 -0.51 -36.86
N LYS A 173 56.47 0.22 -37.92
CA LYS A 173 57.12 0.39 -39.23
C LYS A 173 58.43 -0.40 -39.49
N ARG A 174 58.45 -1.24 -40.53
CA ARG A 174 58.93 -0.95 -41.91
C ARG A 174 58.97 -2.22 -42.75
#